data_AF-A0A3D1KKD0-F1
#
_entry.id   AF-A0A3D1KKD0-F1
#
_cell.length_a   1.000
_cell.length_b   1.000
_cell.length_c   1.000
_cell.angle_alpha   90.00
_cell.angle_beta   90.00
_cell.angle_gamma   90.00
#
_symmetry.space_group_name_H-M   'P 1'
#
loop_
_entity.id
_entity.type
_entity.pdbx_description
1 polymer ?
#
loop_
_entity_poly.entity_id
_entity_poly.type
_entity_poly.pdbx_seq_one_letter_code
_entity_poly.pdbx_strand_id
1 'polypeptide(L)'
;MAYQSITNQILEIISESDKIIDTIINANALIKNDNSKKQQVIEKIQDQRNVWYEKCQVILVNNELLLELEDFINYPGSAFMRLNFDQDLNTILNFMRDHKAKLIGFAKNIESKQNKKVVLLTLDDFDNFKEIKKIKPVEVADFSNDSFLEDDVENAFLKKLEEPYKELDGGAETRDLFSDRVTYKNKRLATVFMFKGRGQKGELTLNQAGSKGDQLLKLAKNNAAECFIVQHTNKISPNIREALQDHILQNTRLSKVYICFIDGIDTARFLKSIEENLQVLKNKKIKPGNNRT
;
A
#
# COMPACT_ATOMS: atom_id res chain seq x y z
N MET A 1 -15.37 -0.46 6.79
CA MET A 1 -16.26 0.10 7.85
C MET A 1 -15.51 1.03 8.81
N ALA A 2 -14.35 0.65 9.35
CA ALA A 2 -13.57 1.51 10.26
C ALA A 2 -13.22 2.89 9.64
N TYR A 3 -12.69 2.93 8.42
CA TYR A 3 -12.29 4.19 7.79
C TYR A 3 -13.44 5.16 7.46
N GLN A 4 -14.63 4.67 7.14
CA GLN A 4 -15.79 5.53 6.88
C GLN A 4 -16.28 6.21 8.17
N SER A 5 -16.09 5.55 9.32
CA SER A 5 -16.31 6.16 10.64
C SER A 5 -15.31 7.30 10.90
N ILE A 6 -14.03 7.10 10.56
CA ILE A 6 -12.95 8.08 10.76
C ILE A 6 -13.14 9.31 9.86
N THR A 7 -13.43 9.11 8.57
CA THR A 7 -13.69 10.22 7.65
C THR A 7 -14.84 11.09 8.15
N ASN A 8 -15.92 10.49 8.65
CA ASN A 8 -17.06 11.24 9.20
C ASN A 8 -16.67 12.04 10.45
N GLN A 9 -15.89 11.45 11.36
CA GLN A 9 -15.38 12.15 12.55
C GLN A 9 -14.49 13.35 12.18
N ILE A 10 -13.64 13.21 11.16
CA ILE A 10 -12.79 14.32 10.67
C ILE A 10 -13.64 15.40 9.99
N LEU A 11 -14.63 15.03 9.19
CA LEU A 11 -15.55 15.97 8.55
C LEU A 11 -16.36 16.77 9.59
N GLU A 12 -16.75 16.13 10.70
CA GLU A 12 -17.40 16.80 11.83
C GLU A 12 -16.49 17.86 12.46
N ILE A 13 -15.23 17.50 12.78
CA ILE A 13 -14.22 18.47 13.28
C ILE A 13 -14.02 19.62 12.30
N ILE A 14 -13.95 19.35 10.99
CA ILE A 14 -13.81 20.40 9.96
C ILE A 14 -15.02 21.35 10.00
N SER A 15 -16.23 20.82 10.12
CA SER A 15 -17.44 21.64 10.25
C SER A 15 -17.44 22.47 11.53
N GLU A 16 -16.97 21.92 12.66
CA GLU A 16 -16.79 22.68 13.89
C GLU A 16 -15.78 23.82 13.74
N SER A 17 -14.68 23.59 13.01
CA SER A 17 -13.68 24.63 12.73
C SER A 17 -14.26 25.82 11.96
N ASP A 18 -15.18 25.55 11.03
CA ASP A 18 -15.88 26.60 10.27
C ASP A 18 -16.73 27.49 11.17
N LYS A 19 -17.49 26.89 12.10
CA LYS A 19 -18.30 27.64 13.06
C LYS A 19 -17.44 28.56 13.94
N ILE A 20 -16.26 28.08 14.35
CA ILE A 20 -15.32 28.88 15.16
C ILE A 20 -14.72 30.01 14.33
N ILE A 21 -14.30 29.73 13.08
CA ILE A 21 -13.79 30.74 12.15
C ILE A 21 -14.83 31.85 11.91
N ASP A 22 -16.09 31.48 11.66
CA ASP A 22 -17.18 32.44 11.46
C ASP A 22 -17.42 33.28 12.72
N THR A 23 -17.36 32.64 13.91
CA THR A 23 -17.46 33.33 15.19
C THR A 23 -16.35 34.36 15.35
N ILE A 24 -15.11 34.02 14.99
CA ILE A 24 -13.95 34.92 15.03
C ILE A 24 -14.12 36.10 14.07
N ILE A 25 -14.53 35.84 12.83
CA ILE A 25 -14.75 36.89 11.81
C ILE A 25 -15.82 37.88 12.28
N ASN A 26 -16.95 37.39 12.79
CA ASN A 26 -18.03 38.21 13.30
C ASN A 26 -17.60 39.01 14.55
N ALA A 27 -16.88 38.38 15.47
CA ALA A 27 -16.33 39.04 16.65
C ALA A 27 -15.38 40.19 16.28
N ASN A 28 -14.52 39.99 15.27
CA ASN A 28 -13.57 40.98 14.81
C ASN A 28 -14.28 42.22 14.21
N ALA A 29 -15.42 42.01 13.53
CA ALA A 29 -16.27 43.11 13.05
C ALA A 29 -16.93 43.88 14.20
N LEU A 30 -17.40 43.18 15.25
CA LEU A 30 -18.05 43.81 16.41
C LEU A 30 -17.07 44.61 17.27
N ILE A 31 -15.89 44.06 17.57
CA ILE A 31 -14.87 44.71 18.41
C ILE A 31 -14.35 46.00 17.78
N LYS A 32 -14.27 46.07 16.44
CA LYS A 32 -13.95 47.31 15.72
C LYS A 32 -14.93 48.45 16.02
N ASN A 33 -16.18 48.12 16.38
CA ASN A 33 -17.24 49.08 16.67
C ASN A 33 -17.40 49.34 18.18
N ASP A 34 -17.09 48.37 19.04
CA ASP A 34 -17.19 48.47 20.50
C ASP A 34 -16.11 47.62 21.21
N ASN A 35 -15.10 48.29 21.75
CA ASN A 35 -13.97 47.65 22.45
C ASN A 35 -14.30 47.20 23.89
N SER A 36 -15.44 47.61 24.46
CA SER A 36 -15.75 47.36 25.88
C SER A 36 -15.88 45.88 26.23
N LYS A 37 -16.19 45.03 25.24
CA LYS A 37 -16.39 43.57 25.40
C LYS A 37 -15.28 42.71 24.80
N LYS A 38 -14.20 43.33 24.32
CA LYS A 38 -13.12 42.64 23.57
C LYS A 38 -12.57 41.44 24.34
N GLN A 39 -12.23 41.61 25.61
CA GLN A 39 -11.61 40.57 26.42
C GLN A 39 -12.54 39.35 26.60
N GLN A 40 -13.80 39.59 26.97
CA GLN A 40 -14.79 38.52 27.18
C GLN A 40 -15.03 37.70 25.89
N VAL A 41 -15.04 38.36 24.73
CA VAL A 41 -15.21 37.69 23.43
C VAL A 41 -14.01 36.84 23.07
N ILE A 42 -12.79 37.35 23.31
CA ILE A 42 -11.54 36.61 23.06
C ILE A 42 -11.49 35.35 23.95
N GLU A 43 -11.79 35.47 25.24
CA GLU A 43 -11.81 34.33 26.18
C GLU A 43 -12.76 33.22 25.71
N LYS A 44 -13.99 33.59 25.33
CA LYS A 44 -14.98 32.62 24.83
C LYS A 44 -14.49 31.89 23.56
N ILE A 45 -13.84 32.60 22.64
CA ILE A 45 -13.29 32.01 21.41
C ILE A 45 -12.12 31.08 21.73
N GLN A 46 -11.27 31.45 22.69
CA GLN A 46 -10.16 30.60 23.12
C GLN A 46 -10.66 29.28 23.73
N ASP A 47 -11.73 29.33 24.53
CA ASP A 47 -12.35 28.13 25.09
C ASP A 47 -12.91 27.22 23.99
N GLN A 48 -13.62 27.77 23.01
CA GLN A 48 -14.13 27.01 21.87
C GLN A 48 -13.00 26.37 21.06
N ARG A 49 -11.92 27.11 20.80
CA ARG A 49 -10.72 26.58 20.13
C ARG A 49 -10.10 25.44 20.92
N ASN A 50 -9.95 25.57 22.25
CA ASN A 50 -9.34 24.54 23.08
C ASN A 50 -10.15 23.25 23.06
N VAL A 51 -11.48 23.33 23.22
CA VAL A 51 -12.38 22.17 23.13
C VAL A 51 -12.28 21.50 21.76
N TRP A 52 -12.26 22.29 20.68
CA TRP A 52 -12.07 21.78 19.33
C TRP A 52 -10.73 21.06 19.15
N TYR A 53 -9.66 21.62 19.71
CA TYR A 53 -8.33 21.05 19.64
C TYR A 53 -8.22 19.72 20.40
N GLU A 54 -8.80 19.64 21.60
CA GLU A 54 -8.87 18.40 22.38
C GLU A 54 -9.62 17.31 21.61
N LYS A 55 -10.75 17.65 20.97
CA LYS A 55 -11.47 16.71 20.10
C LYS A 55 -10.62 16.20 18.94
N CYS A 56 -9.85 17.09 18.30
CA CYS A 56 -8.90 16.69 17.26
C CYS A 56 -7.92 15.65 17.80
N GLN A 57 -7.31 15.92 18.96
CA GLN A 57 -6.36 15.00 19.59
C GLN A 57 -6.99 13.65 19.89
N VAL A 58 -8.17 13.61 20.52
CA VAL A 58 -8.87 12.35 20.82
C VAL A 58 -9.12 11.53 19.56
N ILE A 59 -9.62 12.15 18.48
CA ILE A 59 -9.90 11.46 17.23
C ILE A 59 -8.61 10.98 16.56
N LEU A 60 -7.53 11.77 16.59
CA LEU A 60 -6.25 11.37 15.99
C LEU A 60 -5.55 10.26 16.79
N VAL A 61 -5.57 10.32 18.13
CA VAL A 61 -4.99 9.31 19.03
C VAL A 61 -5.73 7.98 18.87
N ASN A 62 -7.06 8.00 18.97
CA ASN A 62 -7.88 6.77 18.97
C ASN A 62 -7.81 6.00 17.66
N ASN A 63 -7.33 6.64 16.59
CA ASN A 63 -7.20 6.03 15.27
C ASN A 63 -5.75 5.82 14.85
N GLU A 64 -4.79 5.97 15.78
CA GLU A 64 -3.34 5.79 15.53
C GLU A 64 -2.78 6.72 14.43
N LEU A 65 -3.39 7.89 14.24
CA LEU A 65 -3.07 8.83 13.17
C LEU A 65 -2.04 9.90 13.59
N LEU A 66 -1.47 9.73 14.78
CA LEU A 66 -0.55 10.68 15.43
C LEU A 66 0.74 10.91 14.63
N LEU A 67 1.24 9.89 13.95
CA LEU A 67 2.50 9.96 13.19
C LEU A 67 2.38 10.81 11.91
N GLU A 68 1.17 11.06 11.40
CA GLU A 68 0.98 11.91 10.20
C GLU A 68 0.77 13.41 10.53
N LEU A 69 0.69 13.78 11.82
CA LEU A 69 0.40 15.16 12.27
C LEU A 69 1.22 15.56 13.51
N GLU A 70 2.56 15.48 13.42
CA GLU A 70 3.47 15.98 14.48
C GLU A 70 3.14 17.43 14.92
N ASP A 71 2.59 18.23 14.01
CA ASP A 71 2.14 19.61 14.27
C ASP A 71 0.96 19.72 15.26
N PHE A 72 0.12 18.69 15.41
CA PHE A 72 -1.01 18.66 16.37
C PHE A 72 -0.60 18.13 17.76
N ILE A 73 0.60 17.59 17.88
CA ILE A 73 1.11 17.01 19.14
C ILE A 73 2.09 17.98 19.80
N ASN A 74 2.90 18.66 18.99
CA ASN A 74 3.92 19.60 19.46
C ASN A 74 3.39 20.99 19.83
N TYR A 75 2.08 21.21 19.80
CA TYR A 75 1.49 22.35 20.49
C TYR A 75 1.27 21.93 21.95
N PRO A 76 2.06 22.45 22.91
CA PRO A 76 2.06 21.97 24.30
C PRO A 76 0.75 22.36 25.00
N GLY A 77 -0.27 21.52 24.83
CA GLY A 77 -1.46 21.52 25.67
C GLY A 77 -1.12 20.90 27.02
N SER A 78 -0.74 21.71 28.00
CA SER A 78 -1.12 21.53 29.43
C SER A 78 -0.37 22.41 30.44
N ALA A 79 0.79 23.01 30.14
CA ALA A 79 1.55 23.68 31.23
C ALA A 79 2.19 25.04 30.89
N PHE A 80 2.44 25.34 29.62
CA PHE A 80 3.14 26.55 29.24
C PHE A 80 2.41 27.17 28.06
N MET A 81 1.35 27.89 28.38
CA MET A 81 1.14 29.27 27.97
C MET A 81 -0.35 29.63 28.11
N ARG A 82 -0.71 30.20 29.27
CA ARG A 82 -1.32 31.53 29.21
C ARG A 82 -0.30 32.38 28.49
N LEU A 83 -0.25 32.31 27.17
CA LEU A 83 0.56 33.24 26.44
C LEU A 83 0.05 34.59 26.92
N ASN A 84 0.98 35.46 27.30
CA ASN A 84 0.77 36.90 27.34
C ASN A 84 0.44 37.34 25.91
N PHE A 85 -0.69 36.87 25.42
CA PHE A 85 -1.18 37.13 24.12
C PHE A 85 -2.16 38.25 24.32
N ASP A 86 -1.67 39.44 24.01
CA ASP A 86 -2.38 40.35 23.14
C ASP A 86 -2.74 39.65 21.80
N GLN A 87 -3.31 38.43 21.79
CA GLN A 87 -3.75 37.78 20.57
C GLN A 87 -5.05 38.40 20.14
N ASP A 88 -4.84 39.41 19.32
CA ASP A 88 -5.69 39.70 18.20
C ASP A 88 -6.31 38.42 17.63
N LEU A 89 -7.62 38.50 17.41
CA LEU A 89 -8.45 37.46 16.80
C LEU A 89 -7.86 36.93 15.49
N ASN A 90 -7.04 37.74 14.80
CA ASN A 90 -6.31 37.33 13.60
C ASN A 90 -5.37 36.14 13.83
N THR A 91 -4.70 36.05 14.98
CA THR A 91 -3.78 34.93 15.22
C THR A 91 -4.55 33.64 15.49
N ILE A 92 -5.67 33.72 16.22
CA ILE A 92 -6.57 32.58 16.41
C ILE A 92 -7.17 32.16 15.06
N LEU A 93 -7.55 33.12 14.23
CA LEU A 93 -8.09 32.87 12.89
C LEU A 93 -7.09 32.12 12.00
N ASN A 94 -5.83 32.56 11.97
CA ASN A 94 -4.78 31.91 11.18
C ASN A 94 -4.52 30.48 11.69
N PHE A 95 -4.43 30.31 13.01
CA PHE A 95 -4.32 28.99 13.63
C PHE A 95 -5.44 28.05 13.17
N MET A 96 -6.70 28.49 13.24
CA MET A 96 -7.85 27.66 12.85
C MET A 96 -7.81 27.32 11.35
N ARG A 97 -7.46 28.29 10.48
CA ARG A 97 -7.36 28.08 9.03
C ARG A 97 -6.29 27.06 8.67
N ASP A 98 -5.10 27.19 9.26
CA ASP A 98 -3.97 26.31 8.98
C ASP A 98 -4.29 24.87 9.38
N HIS A 99 -4.85 24.67 10.58
CA HIS A 99 -5.19 23.34 11.07
C HIS A 99 -6.38 22.74 10.31
N LYS A 100 -7.39 23.55 9.93
CA LYS A 100 -8.46 23.12 9.03
C LYS A 100 -7.91 22.62 7.70
N ALA A 101 -6.98 23.36 7.08
CA ALA A 101 -6.39 22.96 5.81
C ALA A 101 -5.65 21.61 5.92
N LYS A 102 -4.92 21.39 7.02
CA LYS A 102 -4.28 20.10 7.32
C LYS A 102 -5.29 18.96 7.46
N LEU A 103 -6.37 19.17 8.22
CA LEU A 103 -7.45 18.18 8.38
C LEU A 103 -8.13 17.85 7.05
N ILE A 104 -8.35 18.83 6.16
CA ILE A 104 -8.87 18.59 4.81
C ILE A 104 -7.91 17.73 3.99
N GLY A 105 -6.61 18.07 3.99
CA GLY A 105 -5.59 17.28 3.29
C GLY A 105 -5.56 15.84 3.80
N PHE A 106 -5.70 15.68 5.11
CA PHE A 106 -5.73 14.39 5.77
C PHE A 106 -6.98 13.56 5.43
N ALA A 107 -8.17 14.16 5.47
CA ALA A 107 -9.42 13.52 5.05
C ALA A 107 -9.33 13.00 3.61
N LYS A 108 -8.77 13.81 2.70
CA LYS A 108 -8.52 13.42 1.30
C LYS A 108 -7.54 12.25 1.19
N ASN A 109 -6.49 12.24 2.00
CA ASN A 109 -5.53 11.14 2.02
C ASN A 109 -6.21 9.83 2.45
N ILE A 110 -6.99 9.86 3.54
CA ILE A 110 -7.77 8.71 4.01
C ILE A 110 -8.73 8.21 2.93
N GLU A 111 -9.50 9.11 2.30
CA GLU A 111 -10.44 8.75 1.24
C GLU A 111 -9.73 8.15 0.03
N SER A 112 -8.57 8.70 -0.35
CA SER A 112 -7.74 8.14 -1.43
C SER A 112 -7.22 6.74 -1.09
N LYS A 113 -6.90 6.47 0.18
CA LYS A 113 -6.50 5.14 0.68
C LYS A 113 -7.69 4.17 0.70
N GLN A 114 -8.90 4.63 1.05
CA GLN A 114 -10.14 3.82 1.07
C GLN A 114 -10.57 3.32 -0.32
N ASN A 115 -10.30 4.10 -1.37
CA ASN A 115 -10.70 3.76 -2.74
C ASN A 115 -9.71 2.83 -3.46
N LYS A 116 -8.60 2.44 -2.81
CA LYS A 116 -7.66 1.48 -3.40
C LYS A 116 -8.20 0.06 -3.25
N LYS A 117 -8.26 -0.64 -4.38
CA LYS A 117 -8.73 -2.02 -4.44
C LYS A 117 -7.63 -2.94 -4.96
N VAL A 118 -7.30 -3.95 -4.16
CA VAL A 118 -6.55 -5.11 -4.65
C VAL A 118 -7.53 -6.12 -5.22
N VAL A 119 -7.22 -6.65 -6.40
CA VAL A 119 -7.94 -7.77 -7.00
C VAL A 119 -6.99 -8.96 -7.11
N LEU A 120 -7.33 -10.05 -6.42
CA LEU A 120 -6.66 -11.32 -6.60
C LEU A 120 -7.12 -11.96 -7.90
N LEU A 121 -6.15 -12.33 -8.73
CA LEU A 121 -6.35 -13.09 -9.95
C LEU A 121 -5.66 -14.44 -9.80
N THR A 122 -6.15 -15.44 -10.51
CA THR A 122 -5.43 -16.69 -10.75
C THR A 122 -4.69 -16.61 -12.07
N LEU A 123 -3.69 -17.47 -12.27
CA LEU A 123 -2.86 -17.41 -13.48
C LEU A 123 -3.70 -17.57 -14.76
N ASP A 124 -4.77 -18.37 -14.71
CA ASP A 124 -5.67 -18.64 -15.82
C ASP A 124 -6.75 -17.56 -16.05
N ASP A 125 -6.74 -16.47 -15.27
CA ASP A 125 -7.52 -15.26 -15.56
C ASP A 125 -6.88 -14.38 -16.65
N PHE A 126 -5.55 -14.45 -16.82
CA PHE A 126 -4.83 -13.68 -17.82
C PHE A 126 -4.99 -14.30 -19.22
N ASP A 127 -5.11 -13.45 -20.22
CA ASP A 127 -5.35 -13.88 -21.60
C ASP A 127 -4.17 -14.70 -22.13
N ASN A 128 -2.93 -14.37 -21.75
CA ASN A 128 -1.73 -15.11 -22.13
C ASN A 128 -1.76 -16.57 -21.65
N PHE A 129 -2.40 -16.86 -20.51
CA PHE A 129 -2.25 -18.13 -19.79
C PHE A 129 -3.53 -18.98 -19.75
N LYS A 130 -4.55 -18.67 -20.56
CA LYS A 130 -5.84 -19.40 -20.60
C LYS A 130 -5.70 -20.91 -20.82
N GLU A 131 -4.67 -21.34 -21.55
CA GLU A 131 -4.40 -22.74 -21.86
C GLU A 131 -4.17 -23.61 -20.62
N ILE A 132 -3.77 -23.01 -19.51
CA ILE A 132 -3.57 -23.69 -18.21
C ILE A 132 -4.87 -24.33 -17.70
N LYS A 133 -6.05 -23.83 -18.10
CA LYS A 133 -7.35 -24.43 -17.74
C LYS A 133 -7.51 -25.86 -18.26
N LYS A 134 -6.80 -26.23 -19.33
CA LYS A 134 -6.85 -27.56 -19.92
C LYS A 134 -6.10 -28.61 -19.08
N ILE A 135 -5.22 -28.17 -18.19
CA ILE A 135 -4.36 -29.04 -17.39
C ILE A 135 -4.89 -29.08 -15.97
N LYS A 136 -5.32 -30.27 -15.54
CA LYS A 136 -5.85 -30.47 -14.19
C LYS A 136 -4.70 -30.56 -13.17
N PRO A 137 -4.87 -30.02 -11.95
CA PRO A 137 -3.87 -30.13 -10.88
C PRO A 137 -3.36 -31.56 -10.63
N VAL A 138 -4.27 -32.56 -10.69
CA VAL A 138 -3.93 -33.97 -10.48
C VAL A 138 -2.93 -34.51 -11.50
N GLU A 139 -2.88 -33.97 -12.71
CA GLU A 139 -1.96 -34.42 -13.76
C GLU A 139 -0.51 -33.97 -13.53
N VAL A 140 -0.30 -33.03 -12.62
CA VAL A 140 1.03 -32.44 -12.34
C VAL A 140 1.37 -32.46 -10.85
N ALA A 141 0.61 -33.19 -10.04
CA ALA A 141 0.79 -33.24 -8.59
C ALA A 141 2.20 -33.70 -8.19
N ASP A 142 2.81 -34.60 -8.96
CA ASP A 142 4.16 -35.12 -8.70
C ASP A 142 5.29 -34.08 -8.86
N PHE A 143 4.95 -32.86 -9.31
CA PHE A 143 5.88 -31.76 -9.56
C PHE A 143 5.72 -30.58 -8.59
N SER A 144 4.85 -30.67 -7.58
CA SER A 144 4.46 -29.51 -6.75
C SER A 144 5.35 -29.17 -5.55
N ASN A 145 6.50 -29.81 -5.40
CA ASN A 145 7.39 -29.67 -4.24
C ASN A 145 8.82 -29.34 -4.68
N ASP A 146 9.14 -28.06 -4.86
CA ASP A 146 10.51 -27.60 -5.12
C ASP A 146 11.12 -28.24 -6.39
N SER A 147 10.29 -28.53 -7.40
CA SER A 147 10.76 -29.29 -8.57
C SER A 147 11.59 -28.45 -9.53
N PHE A 148 11.32 -27.14 -9.64
CA PHE A 148 11.88 -26.31 -10.70
C PHE A 148 12.90 -25.29 -10.20
N LEU A 149 13.91 -25.00 -11.04
CA LEU A 149 14.81 -23.88 -10.81
C LEU A 149 14.11 -22.57 -11.15
N GLU A 150 14.49 -21.51 -10.45
CA GLU A 150 13.95 -20.16 -10.66
C GLU A 150 14.20 -19.69 -12.10
N ASP A 151 15.45 -19.83 -12.56
CA ASP A 151 15.86 -19.54 -13.94
C ASP A 151 14.99 -20.26 -14.99
N ASP A 152 14.60 -21.51 -14.74
CA ASP A 152 13.79 -22.27 -15.69
C ASP A 152 12.36 -21.73 -15.78
N VAL A 153 11.78 -21.37 -14.62
CA VAL A 153 10.44 -20.77 -14.56
C VAL A 153 10.45 -19.38 -15.19
N GLU A 154 11.43 -18.55 -14.84
CA GLU A 154 11.61 -17.21 -15.40
C GLU A 154 11.75 -17.27 -16.94
N ASN A 155 12.61 -18.14 -17.46
CA ASN A 155 12.78 -18.30 -18.91
C ASN A 155 11.50 -18.78 -19.61
N ALA A 156 10.70 -19.61 -18.94
CA ALA A 156 9.38 -20.02 -19.45
C ALA A 156 8.41 -18.83 -19.53
N PHE A 157 8.41 -17.92 -18.54
CA PHE A 157 7.63 -16.68 -18.60
C PHE A 157 8.10 -15.75 -19.72
N LEU A 158 9.42 -15.53 -19.85
CA LEU A 158 10.00 -14.73 -20.94
C LEU A 158 9.56 -15.28 -22.30
N LYS A 159 9.71 -16.59 -22.52
CA LYS A 159 9.27 -17.28 -23.74
C LYS A 159 7.77 -17.10 -23.99
N LYS A 160 6.93 -17.31 -22.97
CA LYS A 160 5.47 -17.22 -23.12
C LYS A 160 4.97 -15.81 -23.39
N LEU A 161 5.61 -14.81 -22.81
CA LEU A 161 5.29 -13.40 -23.02
C LEU A 161 5.98 -12.83 -24.27
N GLU A 162 6.82 -13.62 -24.94
CA GLU A 162 7.69 -13.19 -26.05
C GLU A 162 8.59 -12.01 -25.63
N GLU A 163 8.98 -11.95 -24.36
CA GLU A 163 9.75 -10.85 -23.79
C GLU A 163 11.22 -10.94 -24.26
N PRO A 164 11.73 -9.96 -25.03
CA PRO A 164 13.07 -10.04 -25.62
C PRO A 164 14.21 -9.79 -24.62
N TYR A 165 13.92 -9.19 -23.46
CA TYR A 165 14.93 -8.76 -22.50
C TYR A 165 14.73 -9.45 -21.15
N LYS A 166 15.77 -10.15 -20.68
CA LYS A 166 15.89 -10.59 -19.30
C LYS A 166 16.58 -9.48 -18.49
N GLU A 167 16.01 -9.10 -17.34
CA GLU A 167 16.67 -8.16 -16.43
C GLU A 167 17.95 -8.81 -15.86
N LEU A 168 18.99 -8.02 -15.60
CA LEU A 168 20.23 -8.53 -15.03
C LEU A 168 20.09 -8.65 -13.50
N ASP A 169 20.40 -9.83 -12.97
CA ASP A 169 20.42 -10.09 -11.53
C ASP A 169 21.39 -9.13 -10.80
N GLY A 170 20.92 -8.46 -9.76
CA GLY A 170 21.72 -7.51 -9.00
C GLY A 170 21.25 -7.33 -7.56
N GLY A 171 22.17 -7.11 -6.61
CA GLY A 171 21.84 -7.02 -5.18
C GLY A 171 20.88 -5.88 -4.77
N ALA A 172 20.56 -4.97 -5.69
CA ALA A 172 19.58 -3.90 -5.52
C ALA A 172 18.27 -4.15 -6.29
N GLU A 173 18.08 -5.35 -6.84
CA GLU A 173 16.90 -5.69 -7.64
C GLU A 173 15.63 -5.57 -6.79
N THR A 174 14.62 -4.97 -7.42
CA THR A 174 13.31 -4.75 -6.77
C THR A 174 12.27 -5.76 -7.24
N ARG A 175 12.63 -6.60 -8.20
CA ARG A 175 11.81 -7.54 -8.97
C ARG A 175 12.75 -8.41 -9.80
N ASP A 176 12.25 -9.53 -10.30
CA ASP A 176 13.01 -10.42 -11.19
C ASP A 176 12.68 -10.18 -12.67
N LEU A 177 11.46 -9.68 -12.95
CA LEU A 177 11.05 -9.28 -14.29
C LEU A 177 10.05 -8.13 -14.22
N PHE A 178 10.17 -7.17 -15.13
CA PHE A 178 9.11 -6.25 -15.52
C PHE A 178 8.67 -6.54 -16.95
N SER A 179 7.37 -6.60 -17.19
CA SER A 179 6.80 -6.77 -18.52
C SER A 179 5.51 -5.99 -18.69
N ASP A 180 5.30 -5.39 -19.87
CA ASP A 180 4.04 -4.78 -20.28
C ASP A 180 3.20 -5.71 -21.18
N ARG A 181 3.63 -6.97 -21.35
CA ARG A 181 3.04 -7.93 -22.30
C ARG A 181 2.01 -8.86 -21.66
N VAL A 182 1.86 -8.80 -20.34
CA VAL A 182 0.79 -9.50 -19.62
C VAL A 182 -0.54 -8.84 -19.95
N THR A 183 -1.53 -9.63 -20.32
CA THR A 183 -2.83 -9.16 -20.77
C THR A 183 -3.96 -9.74 -19.92
N TYR A 184 -4.88 -8.87 -19.52
CA TYR A 184 -6.09 -9.22 -18.78
C TYR A 184 -7.28 -8.47 -19.39
N LYS A 185 -8.30 -9.21 -19.84
CA LYS A 185 -9.48 -8.65 -20.53
C LYS A 185 -9.08 -7.79 -21.74
N ASN A 186 -8.17 -8.31 -22.55
CA ASN A 186 -7.61 -7.68 -23.76
C ASN A 186 -6.89 -6.34 -23.51
N LYS A 187 -6.48 -6.06 -22.26
CA LYS A 187 -5.65 -4.90 -21.92
C LYS A 187 -4.29 -5.36 -21.41
N ARG A 188 -3.24 -4.71 -21.89
CA ARG A 188 -1.88 -4.86 -21.33
C ARG A 188 -1.82 -4.26 -19.94
N LEU A 189 -1.10 -4.93 -19.04
CA LEU A 189 -0.85 -4.49 -17.68
C LEU A 189 0.65 -4.37 -17.47
N ALA A 190 1.11 -3.23 -16.95
CA ALA A 190 2.46 -3.13 -16.42
C ALA A 190 2.63 -4.10 -15.25
N THR A 191 3.45 -5.13 -15.41
CA THR A 191 3.50 -6.27 -14.49
C THR A 191 4.91 -6.48 -13.97
N VAL A 192 5.03 -6.65 -12.66
CA VAL A 192 6.27 -7.08 -12.00
C VAL A 192 6.15 -8.50 -11.48
N PHE A 193 7.23 -9.24 -11.61
CA PHE A 193 7.34 -10.61 -11.15
C PHE A 193 8.36 -10.73 -10.03
N MET A 194 8.05 -11.63 -9.10
CA MET A 194 8.99 -12.20 -8.16
C MET A 194 8.96 -13.72 -8.34
N PHE A 195 10.05 -14.31 -8.82
CA PHE A 195 10.25 -15.74 -8.98
C PHE A 195 11.05 -16.27 -7.79
N LYS A 196 10.60 -17.39 -7.24
CA LYS A 196 11.35 -18.14 -6.23
C LYS A 196 11.36 -19.62 -6.57
N GLY A 197 12.51 -20.08 -7.04
CA GLY A 197 12.73 -21.49 -7.35
C GLY A 197 13.05 -22.33 -6.12
N ARG A 198 13.37 -23.60 -6.37
CA ARG A 198 13.75 -24.59 -5.35
C ARG A 198 15.06 -24.32 -4.57
N GLY A 199 15.75 -23.23 -4.86
CA GLY A 199 16.86 -22.76 -4.02
C GLY A 199 16.40 -22.44 -2.60
N GLN A 200 15.15 -21.98 -2.48
CA GLN A 200 14.41 -21.86 -1.23
C GLN A 200 13.51 -23.10 -1.09
N LYS A 201 13.80 -23.96 -0.11
CA LYS A 201 13.04 -25.20 0.10
C LYS A 201 11.81 -24.97 0.98
N GLY A 202 10.73 -25.69 0.70
CA GLY A 202 9.51 -25.68 1.51
C GLY A 202 8.58 -24.50 1.22
N GLU A 203 7.58 -24.29 2.07
CA GLU A 203 6.61 -23.19 1.92
C GLU A 203 7.30 -21.82 1.92
N LEU A 204 6.93 -20.92 1.01
CA LEU A 204 7.45 -19.55 0.99
C LEU A 204 6.90 -18.77 2.18
N THR A 205 7.79 -18.43 3.11
CA THR A 205 7.53 -17.60 4.30
C THR A 205 8.25 -16.25 4.22
N LEU A 206 7.87 -15.29 5.08
CA LEU A 206 8.48 -13.95 5.10
C LEU A 206 10.01 -13.98 5.26
N ASN A 207 10.54 -14.96 6.00
CA ASN A 207 11.98 -15.13 6.22
C ASN A 207 12.73 -15.58 4.96
N GLN A 208 12.03 -16.12 3.96
CA GLN A 208 12.59 -16.57 2.69
C GLN A 208 12.38 -15.55 1.55
N ALA A 209 11.65 -14.45 1.81
CA ALA A 209 11.46 -13.34 0.88
C ALA A 209 12.60 -12.31 1.01
N GLY A 210 13.85 -12.77 0.87
CA GLY A 210 15.07 -11.96 0.89
C GLY A 210 15.84 -12.00 2.21
N SER A 211 17.14 -11.70 2.18
CA SER A 211 18.07 -11.77 3.33
C SER A 211 17.72 -10.86 4.51
N LYS A 212 16.84 -9.86 4.28
CA LYS A 212 16.26 -8.97 5.29
C LYS A 212 14.72 -9.03 5.36
N GLY A 213 14.10 -9.99 4.67
CA GLY A 213 12.64 -10.07 4.52
C GLY A 213 12.04 -8.87 3.76
N ASP A 214 12.85 -8.11 3.03
CA ASP A 214 12.44 -6.82 2.43
C ASP A 214 12.03 -6.94 0.95
N GLN A 215 12.06 -8.15 0.37
CA GLN A 215 11.79 -8.34 -1.05
C GLN A 215 10.36 -7.99 -1.43
N LEU A 216 9.36 -8.31 -0.59
CA LEU A 216 7.97 -7.92 -0.82
C LEU A 216 7.79 -6.40 -0.80
N LEU A 217 8.47 -5.70 0.11
CA LEU A 217 8.44 -4.25 0.18
C LEU A 217 9.13 -3.62 -1.04
N LYS A 218 10.26 -4.17 -1.48
CA LYS A 218 10.93 -3.75 -2.71
C LYS A 218 10.05 -3.96 -3.94
N LEU A 219 9.39 -5.11 -4.03
CA LEU A 219 8.44 -5.42 -5.09
C LEU A 219 7.29 -4.39 -5.10
N ALA A 220 6.68 -4.11 -3.95
CA ALA A 220 5.59 -3.15 -3.81
C ALA A 220 5.98 -1.70 -4.14
N LYS A 221 7.28 -1.34 -4.09
CA LYS A 221 7.77 -0.01 -4.47
C LYS A 221 7.81 0.23 -5.98
N ASN A 222 7.52 -0.78 -6.80
CA ASN A 222 7.36 -0.62 -8.25
C ASN A 222 6.04 0.13 -8.57
N ASN A 223 6.05 1.44 -8.38
CA ASN A 223 4.87 2.31 -8.48
C ASN A 223 4.25 2.43 -9.90
N ALA A 224 4.98 2.02 -10.94
CA ALA A 224 4.49 1.96 -12.31
C ALA A 224 3.74 0.64 -12.61
N ALA A 225 3.81 -0.36 -11.72
CA ALA A 225 3.16 -1.64 -11.92
C ALA A 225 1.66 -1.59 -11.57
N GLU A 226 0.86 -2.16 -12.46
CA GLU A 226 -0.57 -2.39 -12.30
C GLU A 226 -0.85 -3.82 -11.79
N CYS A 227 0.07 -4.75 -12.04
CA CYS A 227 -0.02 -6.14 -11.63
C CYS A 227 1.27 -6.64 -10.96
N PHE A 228 1.09 -7.44 -9.90
CA PHE A 228 2.17 -8.05 -9.14
C PHE A 228 2.00 -9.56 -9.17
N ILE A 229 2.99 -10.28 -9.68
CA ILE A 229 2.97 -11.74 -9.76
C ILE A 229 4.06 -12.30 -8.86
N VAL A 230 3.66 -13.09 -7.87
CA VAL A 230 4.59 -13.82 -7.00
C VAL A 230 4.48 -15.30 -7.30
N GLN A 231 5.59 -15.87 -7.75
CA GLN A 231 5.70 -17.27 -8.09
C GLN A 231 6.63 -17.98 -7.11
N HIS A 232 6.21 -19.16 -6.66
CA HIS A 232 7.05 -20.08 -5.91
C HIS A 232 6.80 -21.53 -6.35
N THR A 233 7.83 -22.38 -6.28
CA THR A 233 7.74 -23.80 -6.66
C THR A 233 7.13 -24.70 -5.59
N ASN A 234 6.70 -24.11 -4.47
CA ASN A 234 5.98 -24.76 -3.38
C ASN A 234 4.75 -23.92 -3.00
N LYS A 235 4.11 -24.28 -1.89
CA LYS A 235 3.04 -23.49 -1.27
C LYS A 235 3.53 -22.09 -0.91
N ILE A 236 2.66 -21.09 -1.08
CA ILE A 236 2.89 -19.72 -0.64
C ILE A 236 2.07 -19.47 0.63
N SER A 237 2.76 -19.10 1.72
CA SER A 237 2.12 -18.84 3.02
C SER A 237 1.06 -17.73 2.93
N PRO A 238 -0.05 -17.82 3.68
CA PRO A 238 -1.00 -16.72 3.82
C PRO A 238 -0.36 -15.40 4.24
N ASN A 239 0.67 -15.44 5.11
CA ASN A 239 1.34 -14.24 5.60
C ASN A 239 2.07 -13.47 4.48
N ILE A 240 2.60 -14.16 3.47
CA ILE A 240 3.17 -13.52 2.27
C ILE A 240 2.07 -12.78 1.50
N ARG A 241 0.89 -13.42 1.38
CA ARG A 241 -0.24 -12.87 0.62
C ARG A 241 -0.80 -11.62 1.26
N GLU A 242 -0.91 -11.62 2.58
CA GLU A 242 -1.35 -10.46 3.37
C GLU A 242 -0.31 -9.34 3.33
N ALA A 243 0.96 -9.65 3.64
CA ALA A 243 2.02 -8.65 3.67
C ALA A 243 2.20 -7.93 2.32
N LEU A 244 2.14 -8.66 1.19
CA LEU A 244 2.24 -8.04 -0.13
C LEU A 244 1.03 -7.11 -0.42
N GLN A 245 -0.18 -7.52 -0.03
CA GLN A 245 -1.37 -6.67 -0.18
C GLN A 245 -1.22 -5.36 0.59
N ASP A 246 -0.81 -5.45 1.85
CA ASP A 246 -0.61 -4.28 2.70
C ASP A 246 0.47 -3.35 2.15
N HIS A 247 1.61 -3.90 1.73
CA HIS A 247 2.68 -3.11 1.13
C HIS A 247 2.23 -2.44 -0.16
N ILE A 248 1.50 -3.12 -1.04
CA ILE A 248 0.99 -2.52 -2.27
C ILE A 248 -0.02 -1.41 -1.94
N LEU A 249 -0.98 -1.64 -1.03
CA LEU A 249 -1.97 -0.62 -0.65
C LEU A 249 -1.31 0.65 -0.08
N GLN A 250 -0.22 0.49 0.68
CA GLN A 250 0.56 1.59 1.22
C GLN A 250 1.35 2.35 0.14
N ASN A 251 1.92 1.66 -0.85
CA ASN A 251 2.87 2.25 -1.81
C ASN A 251 2.25 2.64 -3.17
N THR A 252 1.16 1.99 -3.59
CA THR A 252 0.56 2.25 -4.91
C THR A 252 -0.15 3.60 -4.97
N ARG A 253 -0.11 4.24 -6.14
CA ARG A 253 -0.91 5.43 -6.45
C ARG A 253 -2.16 5.10 -7.26
N LEU A 254 -2.33 3.84 -7.65
CA LEU A 254 -3.46 3.38 -8.45
C LEU A 254 -4.66 3.08 -7.57
N SER A 255 -5.86 3.40 -8.05
CA SER A 255 -7.11 3.02 -7.37
C SER A 255 -7.37 1.51 -7.47
N LYS A 256 -6.74 0.82 -8.42
CA LYS A 256 -6.91 -0.61 -8.61
C LYS A 256 -5.59 -1.25 -9.03
N VAL A 257 -5.26 -2.36 -8.38
CA VAL A 257 -4.07 -3.16 -8.64
C VAL A 257 -4.44 -4.65 -8.63
N TYR A 258 -3.70 -5.45 -9.39
CA TYR A 258 -3.92 -6.88 -9.50
C TYR A 258 -2.78 -7.64 -8.85
N ILE A 259 -3.10 -8.75 -8.16
CA ILE A 259 -2.08 -9.66 -7.63
C ILE A 259 -2.40 -11.07 -8.08
N CYS A 260 -1.37 -11.80 -8.52
CA CYS A 260 -1.44 -13.23 -8.80
C CYS A 260 -0.38 -13.97 -7.98
N PHE A 261 -0.79 -15.03 -7.30
CA PHE A 261 0.12 -15.94 -6.61
C PHE A 261 0.15 -17.27 -7.36
N ILE A 262 1.33 -17.74 -7.71
CA ILE A 262 1.55 -18.95 -8.51
C ILE A 262 2.35 -19.92 -7.64
N ASP A 263 1.69 -20.96 -7.12
CA ASP A 263 2.35 -21.97 -6.30
C ASP A 263 2.99 -23.09 -7.15
N GLY A 264 3.53 -24.12 -6.49
CA GLY A 264 4.16 -25.25 -7.18
C GLY A 264 3.26 -26.00 -8.16
N ILE A 265 1.97 -26.15 -7.85
CA ILE A 265 1.01 -26.79 -8.74
C ILE A 265 0.76 -25.90 -9.96
N ASP A 266 0.45 -24.63 -9.75
CA ASP A 266 0.18 -23.72 -10.87
C ASP A 266 1.43 -23.47 -11.72
N THR A 267 2.62 -23.49 -11.12
CA THR A 267 3.90 -23.48 -11.85
C THR A 267 4.02 -24.70 -12.76
N ALA A 268 3.74 -25.91 -12.25
CA ALA A 268 3.80 -27.13 -13.04
C ALA A 268 2.76 -27.16 -14.18
N ARG A 269 1.53 -26.67 -13.90
CA ARG A 269 0.48 -26.52 -14.93
C ARG A 269 0.90 -25.54 -16.01
N PHE A 270 1.49 -24.40 -15.62
CA PHE A 270 2.02 -23.41 -16.54
C PHE A 270 3.08 -24.01 -17.45
N LEU A 271 4.12 -24.63 -16.89
CA LEU A 271 5.22 -25.23 -17.66
C LEU A 271 4.69 -26.31 -18.63
N LYS A 272 3.77 -27.17 -18.18
CA LYS A 272 3.15 -28.17 -19.06
C LYS A 272 2.31 -27.53 -20.17
N SER A 273 1.65 -26.39 -19.93
CA SER A 273 0.82 -25.69 -20.93
C SER A 273 1.61 -25.11 -22.10
N ILE A 274 2.91 -24.88 -21.91
CA ILE A 274 3.83 -24.39 -22.94
C ILE A 274 4.75 -25.50 -23.46
N GLU A 275 4.36 -26.75 -23.21
CA GLU A 275 5.02 -27.97 -23.69
C GLU A 275 6.45 -28.18 -23.14
N GLU A 276 6.79 -27.60 -21.99
CA GLU A 276 8.06 -27.88 -21.32
C GLU A 276 8.10 -29.32 -20.76
N ASN A 277 9.26 -29.97 -20.86
CA ASN A 277 9.44 -31.32 -20.33
C ASN A 277 9.69 -31.26 -18.81
N LEU A 278 8.62 -31.42 -18.03
CA LEU A 278 8.66 -31.31 -16.57
C LEU A 278 9.68 -32.26 -15.92
N GLN A 279 9.85 -33.47 -16.46
CA GLN A 279 10.77 -34.46 -15.91
C GLN A 279 12.23 -34.06 -16.11
N VAL A 280 12.55 -33.45 -17.26
CA VAL A 280 13.88 -32.89 -17.53
C VAL A 280 14.16 -31.71 -16.60
N LEU A 281 13.21 -30.78 -16.47
CA LEU A 281 13.36 -29.61 -15.58
C LEU A 281 13.54 -30.02 -14.12
N LYS A 282 12.75 -31.00 -13.65
CA LYS A 282 12.85 -31.55 -12.28
C LYS A 282 14.24 -32.11 -11.98
N ASN A 283 14.83 -32.82 -12.94
CA ASN A 283 16.12 -33.51 -12.77
C ASN A 283 17.35 -32.66 -13.06
N LYS A 284 17.19 -31.42 -13.54
CA LYS A 284 18.30 -30.49 -13.74
C LYS A 284 19.03 -30.32 -12.40
N LYS A 285 20.35 -30.09 -12.38
CA LYS A 285 21.08 -29.80 -11.13
C LYS A 285 21.24 -28.30 -10.95
N ILE A 286 21.24 -27.83 -9.71
CA ILE A 286 21.69 -26.46 -9.40
C ILE A 286 23.16 -26.38 -9.80
N LYS A 287 23.53 -25.44 -10.68
CA LYS A 287 24.93 -25.22 -11.02
C LYS A 287 25.64 -24.63 -9.80
N PRO A 288 26.83 -25.13 -9.40
CA PRO A 288 27.60 -24.52 -8.32
C PRO A 288 27.93 -23.07 -8.71
N GLY A 289 27.45 -22.11 -7.92
CA GLY A 289 27.61 -20.67 -8.17
C GLY A 289 26.31 -19.89 -8.43
N ASN A 290 25.18 -20.56 -8.74
CA ASN A 290 23.88 -19.92 -9.01
C ASN A 290 22.93 -19.97 -7.81
N ASN A 291 23.44 -19.89 -6.58
CA ASN A 291 22.59 -19.83 -5.39
C ASN A 291 21.96 -18.42 -5.29
N ARG A 292 20.91 -18.19 -6.07
CA ARG A 292 19.97 -17.09 -5.85
C ARG A 292 19.29 -17.34 -4.50
N THR A 293 19.46 -16.41 -3.55
CA THR A 293 18.79 -16.40 -2.24
C THR A 293 17.55 -15.54 -2.29
#